data_AF-A0A4Q5YZJ5-F1
#
_entry.id   AF-A0A4Q5YZJ5-F1
#
_cell.length_a   1.000
_cell.length_b   1.000
_cell.length_c   1.000
_cell.angle_alpha   90.00
_cell.angle_beta   90.00
_cell.angle_gamma   90.00
#
_symmetry.space_group_name_H-M   'P 1'
#
loop_
_entity.id
_entity.type
_entity.pdbx_description
1 polymer ?
#
loop_
_entity_poly.entity_id
_entity_poly.type
_entity_poly.pdbx_seq_one_letter_code
_entity_poly.pdbx_strand_id
1 'polypeptide(L)'
;FLFFPKVSRTISHIKKLQGCDFLVKMYLEAVAGLGELEGPSFLQLGDTFAPNQFQHLESFLNTWPRERRLFLEVRHPDWFSNGQIPNRLFDLLSKLRIGSSMTDSSGRRDCLHMELPTPDLFVRFVGNGGDHAASDFARVDSWVERIAEWREKGLETVNFFCHQHDEKDTYALAAYVTEQFNKRLGAGLREINFS
;
A
#
# COMPACT_ATOMS: atom_id res chain seq x y z
N PHE A 1 0.72 17.54 -3.72
CA PHE A 1 1.38 16.53 -2.85
C PHE A 1 0.35 16.07 -1.83
N LEU A 2 0.33 14.79 -1.45
CA LEU A 2 -0.63 14.23 -0.50
C LEU A 2 0.10 13.43 0.59
N PHE A 3 -0.42 13.46 1.81
CA PHE A 3 0.03 12.60 2.90
C PHE A 3 -0.81 11.33 2.94
N PHE A 4 -0.19 10.19 3.28
CA PHE A 4 -0.87 8.91 3.49
C PHE A 4 -0.73 8.50 4.95
N PRO A 5 -1.64 8.94 5.84
CA PRO A 5 -1.45 8.76 7.26
C PRO A 5 -1.61 7.29 7.65
N LYS A 6 -0.62 6.73 8.33
CA LYS A 6 -0.71 5.35 8.83
C LYS A 6 -1.67 5.29 10.02
N VAL A 7 -2.63 4.37 10.00
CA VAL A 7 -3.52 4.10 11.14
C VAL A 7 -2.68 3.63 12.33
N SER A 8 -3.01 4.14 13.52
CA SER A 8 -2.17 3.94 14.71
C SER A 8 -1.91 2.47 15.03
N ARG A 9 -0.71 2.20 15.57
CA ARG A 9 -0.33 0.86 16.04
C ARG A 9 -1.26 0.34 17.15
N THR A 10 -1.81 1.24 17.95
CA THR A 10 -2.78 0.89 18.99
C THR A 10 -4.02 0.24 18.40
N ILE A 11 -4.57 0.80 17.31
CA ILE A 11 -5.73 0.23 16.60
C ILE A 11 -5.34 -1.09 15.91
N SER A 12 -4.27 -1.06 15.11
CA SER A 12 -3.92 -2.15 14.18
C SER A 12 -3.24 -3.37 14.84
N HIS A 13 -2.36 -3.16 15.82
CA HIS A 13 -1.52 -4.22 16.39
C HIS A 13 -1.88 -4.57 17.83
N ILE A 14 -2.20 -3.56 18.66
CA ILE A 14 -2.45 -3.77 20.09
C ILE A 14 -3.89 -4.23 20.31
N LYS A 15 -4.86 -3.45 19.86
CA LYS A 15 -6.29 -3.75 19.96
C LYS A 15 -6.77 -4.74 18.90
N LYS A 16 -5.97 -4.96 17.85
CA LYS A 16 -6.29 -5.84 16.72
C LYS A 16 -7.72 -5.57 16.21
N LEU A 17 -8.02 -4.28 15.98
CA LEU A 17 -9.28 -3.77 15.44
C LEU A 17 -10.52 -3.89 16.37
N GLN A 18 -10.36 -4.33 17.61
CA GLN A 18 -11.48 -4.53 18.54
C GLN A 18 -11.67 -3.32 19.47
N GLY A 19 -12.93 -2.87 19.62
CA GLY A 19 -13.28 -1.77 20.52
C GLY A 19 -12.50 -0.48 20.25
N CYS A 20 -12.34 -0.14 18.96
CA CYS A 20 -11.48 0.94 18.50
C CYS A 20 -12.23 2.22 18.11
N ASP A 21 -13.55 2.29 18.30
CA ASP A 21 -14.38 3.38 17.74
C ASP A 21 -13.89 4.77 18.17
N PHE A 22 -13.60 4.95 19.46
CA PHE A 22 -13.05 6.20 19.98
C PHE A 22 -11.66 6.52 19.41
N LEU A 23 -10.79 5.52 19.27
CA LEU A 23 -9.45 5.71 18.71
C LEU A 23 -9.49 6.05 17.21
N VAL A 24 -10.41 5.43 16.47
CA VAL A 24 -10.64 5.73 15.04
C VAL A 24 -11.16 7.15 14.90
N LYS A 25 -12.12 7.57 15.73
CA LYS A 25 -12.63 8.95 15.74
C LYS A 25 -11.49 9.95 15.96
N MET A 26 -10.69 9.78 17.02
CA MET A 26 -9.55 10.66 17.29
C MET A 26 -8.54 10.69 16.15
N TYR A 27 -8.27 9.53 15.53
CA TYR A 27 -7.36 9.44 14.39
C TYR A 27 -7.89 10.24 13.18
N LEU A 28 -9.17 10.08 12.84
CA LEU A 28 -9.79 10.77 11.71
C LEU A 28 -9.88 12.28 11.94
N GLU A 29 -10.15 12.72 13.17
CA GLU A 29 -10.13 14.14 13.53
C GLU A 29 -8.73 14.74 13.38
N ALA A 30 -7.69 14.02 13.80
CA ALA A 30 -6.31 14.48 13.63
C ALA A 30 -5.89 14.55 12.15
N VAL A 31 -6.26 13.54 11.36
CA VAL A 31 -5.95 13.46 9.93
C VAL A 31 -6.69 14.53 9.14
N ALA A 32 -7.92 14.88 9.53
CA ALA A 32 -8.69 15.97 8.90
C ALA A 32 -7.96 17.33 8.96
N GLY A 33 -7.03 17.51 9.91
CA GLY A 33 -6.18 18.71 9.98
C GLY A 33 -5.24 18.89 8.78
N LEU A 34 -5.07 17.87 7.93
CA LEU A 34 -4.27 17.96 6.70
C LEU A 34 -5.00 18.67 5.55
N GLY A 35 -6.31 18.85 5.63
CA GLY A 35 -7.11 19.55 4.63
C GLY A 35 -6.92 18.97 3.23
N GLU A 36 -6.58 19.83 2.25
CA GLU A 36 -6.37 19.43 0.85
C GLU A 36 -5.17 18.49 0.65
N LEU A 37 -4.28 18.37 1.65
CA LEU A 37 -3.15 17.45 1.62
C LEU A 37 -3.51 16.07 2.20
N GLU A 38 -4.74 15.88 2.68
CA GLU A 38 -5.24 14.60 3.16
C GLU A 38 -5.37 13.61 2.00
N GLY A 39 -4.41 12.70 1.91
CA GLY A 39 -4.51 11.50 1.09
C GLY A 39 -5.11 10.32 1.87
N PRO A 40 -5.20 9.15 1.22
CA PRO A 40 -5.73 7.92 1.80
C PRO A 40 -5.00 7.47 3.06
N SER A 41 -5.77 6.99 4.03
CA SER A 41 -5.22 6.29 5.19
C SER A 41 -4.62 4.95 4.78
N PHE A 42 -3.61 4.50 5.54
CA PHE A 42 -2.99 3.19 5.36
C PHE A 42 -3.06 2.37 6.65
N LEU A 43 -3.78 1.23 6.61
CA LEU A 43 -3.92 0.27 7.71
C LEU A 43 -3.08 -0.97 7.45
N GLN A 44 -1.93 -1.05 8.12
CA GLN A 44 -1.09 -2.25 8.12
C GLN A 44 -1.36 -3.08 9.38
N LEU A 45 -1.77 -4.33 9.21
CA LEU A 45 -1.94 -5.27 10.31
C LEU A 45 -0.63 -5.98 10.66
N GLY A 46 -0.51 -6.39 11.91
CA GLY A 46 0.67 -7.12 12.40
C GLY A 46 0.72 -8.56 11.89
N ASP A 47 1.92 -9.15 11.95
CA ASP A 47 2.20 -10.51 11.47
C ASP A 47 1.43 -11.61 12.24
N THR A 48 0.85 -11.29 13.41
CA THR A 48 0.02 -12.22 14.19
C THR A 48 -1.49 -12.09 13.92
N PHE A 49 -1.89 -11.19 13.01
CA PHE A 49 -3.29 -11.04 12.61
C PHE A 49 -3.59 -12.04 11.49
N ALA A 50 -4.00 -13.25 11.86
CA ALA A 50 -4.28 -14.35 10.94
C ALA A 50 -5.75 -14.36 10.45
N PRO A 51 -6.09 -15.11 9.39
CA PRO A 51 -7.45 -15.20 8.86
C PRO A 51 -8.51 -15.71 9.84
N ASN A 52 -8.14 -16.43 10.89
CA ASN A 52 -9.08 -16.82 11.95
C ASN A 52 -9.72 -15.62 12.67
N GLN A 53 -9.12 -14.43 12.54
CA GLN A 53 -9.65 -13.16 13.05
C GLN A 53 -10.42 -12.36 11.98
N PHE A 54 -10.80 -12.96 10.85
CA PHE A 54 -11.48 -12.28 9.73
C PHE A 54 -12.72 -11.49 10.18
N GLN A 55 -13.52 -12.03 11.10
CA GLN A 55 -14.73 -11.36 11.57
C GLN A 55 -14.44 -10.01 12.25
N HIS A 56 -13.31 -9.88 12.96
CA HIS A 56 -12.89 -8.61 13.55
C HIS A 56 -12.50 -7.60 12.46
N LEU A 57 -11.78 -8.07 11.43
CA LEU A 57 -11.45 -7.25 10.26
C LEU A 57 -12.72 -6.76 9.56
N GLU A 58 -13.62 -7.68 9.21
CA GLU A 58 -14.88 -7.37 8.53
C GLU A 58 -15.72 -6.39 9.32
N SER A 59 -15.87 -6.59 10.63
CA SER A 59 -16.63 -5.65 11.48
C SER A 59 -16.00 -4.26 11.49
N PHE A 60 -14.67 -4.16 11.61
CA PHE A 60 -13.95 -2.89 11.61
C PHE A 60 -14.05 -2.16 10.26
N LEU A 61 -13.86 -2.86 9.15
CA LEU A 61 -13.95 -2.24 7.82
C LEU A 61 -15.39 -1.80 7.50
N ASN A 62 -16.39 -2.48 8.04
CA ASN A 62 -17.79 -2.09 7.93
C ASN A 62 -18.10 -0.77 8.67
N THR A 63 -17.41 -0.46 9.76
CA THR A 63 -17.58 0.81 10.49
C THR A 63 -16.69 1.94 9.99
N TRP A 64 -15.69 1.65 9.16
CA TRP A 64 -14.84 2.68 8.58
C TRP A 64 -15.64 3.63 7.66
N PRO A 65 -15.55 4.97 7.84
CA PRO A 65 -16.33 5.92 7.04
C PRO A 65 -15.97 5.83 5.55
N ARG A 66 -16.98 5.76 4.67
CA ARG A 66 -16.79 5.47 3.23
C ARG A 66 -16.19 6.63 2.46
N GLU A 67 -16.36 7.84 2.97
CA GLU A 67 -15.74 9.06 2.47
C GLU A 67 -14.23 9.14 2.78
N ARG A 68 -13.74 8.34 3.75
CA ARG A 68 -12.32 8.27 4.12
C ARG A 68 -11.66 7.12 3.38
N ARG A 69 -10.87 7.42 2.34
CA ARG A 69 -10.14 6.40 1.57
C ARG A 69 -9.19 5.62 2.46
N LEU A 70 -9.12 4.31 2.26
CA LEU A 70 -8.31 3.39 3.05
C LEU A 70 -7.63 2.35 2.16
N PHE A 71 -6.35 2.07 2.45
CA PHE A 71 -5.65 0.88 2.00
C PHE A 71 -5.41 -0.08 3.15
N LEU A 72 -5.65 -1.37 2.94
CA LEU A 72 -5.35 -2.44 3.89
C LEU A 72 -4.11 -3.23 3.45
N GLU A 73 -3.18 -3.49 4.38
CA GLU A 73 -2.12 -4.49 4.22
C GLU A 73 -2.25 -5.56 5.32
N VAL A 74 -2.47 -6.80 4.89
CA VAL A 74 -2.38 -7.99 5.73
C VAL A 74 -1.01 -8.65 5.56
N ARG A 75 -0.44 -9.15 6.65
CA ARG A 75 0.94 -9.67 6.65
C ARG A 75 1.08 -11.08 7.19
N HIS A 76 0.01 -11.72 7.64
CA HIS A 76 0.12 -13.14 8.03
C HIS A 76 0.12 -14.01 6.76
N PRO A 77 1.09 -14.95 6.57
CA PRO A 77 1.16 -15.77 5.35
C PRO A 77 -0.13 -16.52 5.01
N ASP A 78 -0.85 -16.97 6.05
CA ASP A 78 -2.13 -17.69 5.88
C ASP A 78 -3.24 -16.90 5.16
N TRP A 79 -3.12 -15.58 5.03
CA TRP A 79 -4.05 -14.80 4.19
C TRP A 79 -4.00 -15.23 2.73
N PHE A 80 -2.86 -15.73 2.26
CA PHE A 80 -2.60 -16.05 0.85
C PHE A 80 -2.30 -17.52 0.59
N SER A 81 -2.18 -18.36 1.63
CA SER A 81 -1.86 -19.79 1.47
C SER A 81 -3.07 -20.67 1.09
N ASN A 82 -4.30 -20.22 1.34
CA ASN A 82 -5.52 -20.97 1.11
C ASN A 82 -6.37 -20.29 0.03
N GLY A 83 -6.69 -20.98 -1.07
CA GLY A 83 -7.32 -20.38 -2.26
C GLY A 83 -8.67 -19.67 -2.02
N GLN A 84 -9.40 -19.95 -0.93
CA GLN A 84 -10.68 -19.27 -0.66
C GLN A 84 -10.54 -17.98 0.18
N ILE A 85 -9.49 -17.86 0.99
CA ILE A 85 -9.31 -16.74 1.92
C ILE A 85 -9.02 -15.42 1.19
N PRO A 86 -8.11 -15.37 0.19
CA PRO A 86 -7.88 -14.19 -0.64
C PRO A 86 -9.15 -13.70 -1.31
N ASN A 87 -9.91 -14.60 -1.94
CA ASN A 87 -11.14 -14.22 -2.65
C ASN A 87 -12.13 -13.53 -1.70
N ARG A 88 -12.35 -14.12 -0.51
CA ARG A 88 -13.22 -13.51 0.51
C ARG A 88 -12.69 -12.14 0.97
N LEU A 89 -11.37 -12.00 1.14
CA LEU A 89 -10.75 -10.72 1.51
C LEU A 89 -10.97 -9.67 0.41
N PHE A 90 -10.59 -9.95 -0.83
CA PHE A 90 -10.66 -8.98 -1.93
C PHE A 90 -12.10 -8.66 -2.34
N ASP A 91 -13.02 -9.61 -2.24
CA ASP A 91 -14.46 -9.35 -2.41
C ASP A 91 -14.98 -8.35 -1.36
N LEU A 92 -14.58 -8.52 -0.09
CA LEU A 92 -14.93 -7.59 0.98
C LEU A 92 -14.35 -6.21 0.70
N LEU A 93 -13.05 -6.14 0.38
CA LEU A 93 -12.37 -4.88 0.08
C LEU A 93 -13.03 -4.14 -1.09
N SER A 94 -13.35 -4.86 -2.18
CA SER A 94 -14.01 -4.29 -3.35
C SER A 94 -15.42 -3.77 -3.02
N LYS A 95 -16.23 -4.56 -2.30
CA LYS A 95 -17.57 -4.14 -1.84
C LYS A 95 -17.53 -2.87 -0.98
N LEU A 96 -16.49 -2.71 -0.17
CA LEU A 96 -16.32 -1.56 0.72
C LEU A 96 -15.54 -0.40 0.10
N ARG A 97 -15.08 -0.53 -1.15
CA ARG A 97 -14.21 0.44 -1.86
C ARG A 97 -12.93 0.74 -1.09
N ILE A 98 -12.33 -0.30 -0.51
CA ILE A 98 -11.08 -0.24 0.23
C ILE A 98 -10.00 -0.84 -0.66
N GLY A 99 -8.90 -0.11 -0.86
CA GLY A 99 -7.77 -0.61 -1.62
C GLY A 99 -6.94 -1.62 -0.84
N SER A 100 -6.14 -2.40 -1.54
CA SER A 100 -5.09 -3.23 -0.93
C SER A 100 -3.73 -2.57 -1.09
N SER A 101 -2.91 -2.65 -0.05
CA SER A 101 -1.50 -2.26 -0.09
C SER A 101 -0.64 -3.49 -0.18
N MET A 102 0.33 -3.44 -1.09
CA MET A 102 1.34 -4.47 -1.26
C MET A 102 2.70 -3.93 -0.85
N THR A 103 3.50 -4.77 -0.21
CA THR A 103 4.91 -4.48 0.05
C THR A 103 5.77 -5.37 -0.84
N ASP A 104 6.57 -4.76 -1.70
CA ASP A 104 7.59 -5.45 -2.48
C ASP A 104 8.94 -5.31 -1.77
N SER A 105 9.35 -6.37 -1.09
CA SER A 105 10.67 -6.47 -0.46
C SER A 105 11.25 -7.87 -0.66
N SER A 106 12.57 -7.96 -0.63
CA SER A 106 13.31 -9.25 -0.73
C SER A 106 12.89 -10.24 0.36
N GLY A 107 12.60 -9.75 1.57
CA GLY A 107 12.24 -10.56 2.72
C GLY A 107 10.75 -10.86 2.91
N ARG A 108 9.84 -10.21 2.16
CA ARG A 108 8.37 -10.35 2.35
C ARG A 108 7.60 -10.53 1.05
N ARG A 109 8.05 -11.48 0.22
CA ARG A 109 7.36 -11.85 -1.03
C ARG A 109 5.92 -12.35 -0.80
N ASP A 110 5.63 -12.87 0.38
CA ASP A 110 4.30 -13.28 0.82
C ASP A 110 3.30 -12.11 0.89
N CYS A 111 3.76 -10.85 0.97
CA CYS A 111 2.90 -9.66 0.95
C CYS A 111 2.65 -9.09 -0.46
N LEU A 112 3.20 -9.73 -1.50
CA LEU A 112 3.16 -9.25 -2.88
C LEU A 112 2.10 -10.01 -3.68
N HIS A 113 0.83 -9.84 -3.30
CA HIS A 113 -0.28 -10.67 -3.77
C HIS A 113 -0.80 -10.31 -5.17
N MET A 114 -0.46 -9.14 -5.73
CA MET A 114 -0.85 -8.69 -7.08
C MET A 114 -2.36 -8.56 -7.33
N GLU A 115 -3.14 -8.26 -6.29
CA GLU A 115 -4.59 -8.10 -6.37
C GLU A 115 -4.98 -6.63 -6.20
N LEU A 116 -6.01 -6.20 -6.94
CA LEU A 116 -6.51 -4.82 -6.98
C LEU A 116 -8.03 -4.80 -6.78
N PRO A 117 -8.53 -4.70 -5.53
CA PRO A 117 -9.97 -4.62 -5.26
C PRO A 117 -10.61 -3.30 -5.71
N THR A 118 -9.78 -2.30 -6.04
CA THR A 118 -10.12 -0.94 -6.48
C THR A 118 -9.19 -0.51 -7.62
N PRO A 119 -9.54 0.50 -8.44
CA PRO A 119 -8.67 1.00 -9.51
C PRO A 119 -7.49 1.85 -8.99
N ASP A 120 -7.22 1.81 -7.68
CA ASP A 120 -6.08 2.45 -7.04
C ASP A 120 -5.03 1.41 -6.64
N LEU A 121 -3.80 1.59 -7.13
CA LEU A 121 -2.62 0.82 -6.74
C LEU A 121 -1.91 1.51 -5.56
N PHE A 122 -1.55 0.74 -4.54
CA PHE A 122 -0.64 1.18 -3.48
C PHE A 122 0.48 0.15 -3.30
N VAL A 123 1.72 0.56 -3.59
CA VAL A 123 2.92 -0.27 -3.47
C VAL A 123 3.92 0.41 -2.56
N ARG A 124 4.42 -0.35 -1.58
CA ARG A 124 5.62 -0.01 -0.82
C ARG A 124 6.79 -0.80 -1.38
N PHE A 125 7.58 -0.15 -2.22
CA PHE A 125 8.77 -0.73 -2.80
C PHE A 125 9.96 -0.52 -1.85
N VAL A 126 10.48 -1.62 -1.32
CA VAL A 126 11.69 -1.63 -0.49
C VAL A 126 12.85 -2.14 -1.33
N GLY A 127 13.79 -1.23 -1.62
CA GLY A 127 15.05 -1.55 -2.28
C GLY A 127 16.07 -2.14 -1.30
N ASN A 128 17.00 -2.92 -1.84
CA ASN A 128 18.13 -3.48 -1.11
C ASN A 128 19.36 -2.56 -1.12
N GLY A 129 19.53 -1.74 -2.16
CA GLY A 129 20.65 -0.79 -2.28
C GLY A 129 22.01 -1.45 -2.53
N GLY A 130 23.08 -0.64 -2.53
CA GLY A 130 24.47 -1.08 -2.69
C GLY A 130 24.69 -2.03 -3.87
N ASP A 131 25.35 -3.16 -3.62
CA ASP A 131 25.66 -4.21 -4.61
C ASP A 131 24.40 -4.86 -5.23
N HIS A 132 23.22 -4.62 -4.66
CA HIS A 132 21.94 -5.15 -5.14
C HIS A 132 21.12 -4.13 -5.94
N ALA A 133 21.65 -2.92 -6.19
CA ALA A 133 20.94 -1.87 -6.93
C ALA A 133 20.42 -2.34 -8.31
N ALA A 134 21.17 -3.17 -9.02
CA ALA A 134 20.74 -3.73 -10.30
C ALA A 134 19.44 -4.55 -10.19
N SER A 135 19.26 -5.29 -9.09
CA SER A 135 18.03 -6.04 -8.82
C SER A 135 16.86 -5.12 -8.50
N ASP A 136 17.12 -4.02 -7.79
CA ASP A 136 16.09 -3.02 -7.50
C ASP A 136 15.60 -2.36 -8.79
N PHE A 137 16.50 -1.96 -9.70
CA PHE A 137 16.12 -1.39 -11.00
C PHE A 137 15.33 -2.37 -11.87
N ALA A 138 15.76 -3.63 -11.95
CA ALA A 138 15.03 -4.65 -12.70
C ALA A 138 13.61 -4.90 -12.14
N ARG A 139 13.43 -4.81 -10.81
CA ARG A 139 12.10 -4.88 -10.19
C ARG A 139 11.26 -3.64 -10.50
N VAL A 140 11.86 -2.45 -10.54
CA VAL A 140 11.17 -1.23 -10.98
C VAL A 140 10.68 -1.38 -12.42
N ASP A 141 11.52 -1.87 -13.33
CA ASP A 141 11.12 -2.08 -14.74
C ASP A 141 9.95 -3.07 -14.84
N SER A 142 9.99 -4.14 -14.04
CA SER A 142 8.90 -5.12 -13.96
C SER A 142 7.58 -4.49 -13.47
N TRP A 143 7.66 -3.59 -12.49
CA TRP A 143 6.49 -2.85 -12.01
C TRP A 143 5.95 -1.87 -13.04
N VAL A 144 6.83 -1.19 -13.77
CA VAL A 144 6.45 -0.25 -14.81
C VAL A 144 5.64 -0.93 -15.91
N GLU A 145 6.10 -2.08 -16.39
CA GLU A 145 5.34 -2.86 -17.39
C GLU A 145 4.02 -3.38 -16.81
N ARG A 146 4.02 -3.87 -15.56
CA ARG A 146 2.78 -4.31 -14.90
C ARG A 146 1.76 -3.19 -14.76
N ILE A 147 2.21 -1.98 -14.40
CA ILE A 147 1.34 -0.82 -14.26
C ILE A 147 0.78 -0.41 -15.64
N ALA A 148 1.58 -0.50 -16.70
CA ALA A 148 1.09 -0.25 -18.06
C ALA A 148 -0.05 -1.22 -18.43
N GLU A 149 0.14 -2.52 -18.20
CA GLU A 149 -0.90 -3.53 -18.42
C GLU A 149 -2.17 -3.29 -17.58
N TRP A 150 -2.01 -2.88 -16.32
CA TRP A 150 -3.14 -2.59 -15.45
C TRP A 150 -3.87 -1.30 -15.84
N ARG A 151 -3.18 -0.29 -16.36
CA ARG A 151 -3.83 0.92 -16.90
C ARG A 151 -4.75 0.60 -18.07
N GLU A 152 -4.35 -0.30 -18.97
CA GLU A 152 -5.20 -0.78 -20.05
C GLU A 152 -6.46 -1.50 -19.53
N LYS A 153 -6.40 -2.04 -18.31
CA LYS A 153 -7.50 -2.73 -17.63
C LYS A 153 -8.28 -1.85 -16.65
N GLY A 154 -8.04 -0.54 -16.64
CA GLY A 154 -8.80 0.42 -15.83
C GLY A 154 -8.16 0.83 -14.50
N LEU A 155 -6.85 0.63 -14.31
CA LEU A 155 -6.12 1.27 -13.21
C LEU A 155 -6.10 2.80 -13.41
N GLU A 156 -6.55 3.52 -12.41
CA GLU A 156 -6.72 4.98 -12.44
C GLU A 156 -5.61 5.70 -11.66
N THR A 157 -5.30 5.23 -10.45
CA THR A 157 -4.31 5.87 -9.57
C THR A 157 -3.16 4.95 -9.24
N VAL A 158 -1.92 5.46 -9.28
CA VAL A 158 -0.71 4.75 -8.87
C VAL A 158 -0.07 5.47 -7.69
N ASN A 159 0.00 4.80 -6.53
CA ASN A 159 0.69 5.28 -5.35
C ASN A 159 1.91 4.38 -5.09
N PHE A 160 3.07 4.81 -5.55
CA PHE A 160 4.31 4.02 -5.51
C PHE A 160 5.32 4.67 -4.56
N PHE A 161 5.56 4.04 -3.41
CA PHE A 161 6.44 4.54 -2.36
C PHE A 161 7.77 3.80 -2.38
N CYS A 162 8.85 4.52 -2.67
CA CYS A 162 10.21 3.97 -2.66
C CYS A 162 10.86 4.18 -1.28
N HIS A 163 11.51 3.14 -0.77
CA HIS A 163 12.31 3.20 0.44
C HIS A 163 13.56 2.34 0.30
N GLN A 164 14.70 2.87 0.75
CA GLN A 164 15.92 2.10 0.97
C GLN A 164 16.48 2.39 2.36
N HIS A 165 17.37 1.51 2.82
CA HIS A 165 18.00 1.61 4.14
C HIS A 165 19.02 2.77 4.19
N ASP A 166 19.71 3.03 3.08
CA ASP A 166 20.60 4.19 2.90
C ASP A 166 19.87 5.31 2.14
N GLU A 167 20.03 6.55 2.61
CA GLU A 167 19.44 7.73 1.99
C GLU A 167 19.99 7.97 0.58
N LYS A 168 21.29 7.77 0.35
CA LYS A 168 21.91 8.03 -0.96
C LYS A 168 21.31 7.15 -2.05
N ASP A 169 21.18 5.87 -1.75
CA ASP A 169 20.57 4.93 -2.67
C ASP A 169 19.10 5.30 -2.91
N THR A 170 18.39 5.77 -1.87
CA THR A 170 16.98 6.17 -1.98
C THR A 170 16.77 7.23 -3.05
N TYR A 171 17.68 8.21 -3.17
CA TYR A 171 17.62 9.23 -4.22
C TYR A 171 17.84 8.64 -5.62
N ALA A 172 18.84 7.77 -5.78
CA ALA A 172 19.12 7.12 -7.06
C ALA A 172 17.92 6.26 -7.52
N LEU A 173 17.33 5.48 -6.60
CA LEU A 173 16.14 4.69 -6.86
C LEU A 173 14.94 5.57 -7.23
N ALA A 174 14.70 6.66 -6.50
CA ALA A 174 13.60 7.57 -6.78
C ALA A 174 13.76 8.27 -8.15
N ALA A 175 14.98 8.66 -8.51
CA ALA A 175 15.28 9.24 -9.82
C ALA A 175 15.00 8.24 -10.94
N TYR A 176 15.47 6.99 -10.78
CA TYR A 176 15.22 5.92 -11.75
C TYR A 176 13.72 5.62 -11.91
N VAL A 177 12.99 5.48 -10.81
CA VAL A 177 11.53 5.26 -10.82
C VAL A 177 10.82 6.40 -11.55
N THR A 178 11.18 7.65 -11.25
CA THR A 178 10.62 8.84 -11.88
C THR A 178 10.84 8.82 -13.40
N GLU A 179 12.07 8.53 -13.82
CA GLU A 179 12.44 8.43 -15.23
C GLU A 179 11.63 7.35 -15.96
N GLN A 180 11.57 6.12 -15.42
CA GLN A 180 10.86 5.02 -16.07
C GLN A 180 9.35 5.26 -16.09
N PHE A 181 8.77 5.80 -15.02
CA PHE A 181 7.34 6.15 -14.96
C PHE A 181 7.01 7.23 -15.98
N ASN A 182 7.86 8.25 -16.14
CA ASN A 182 7.65 9.28 -17.15
C ASN A 182 7.77 8.72 -18.57
N LYS A 183 8.79 7.92 -18.84
CA LYS A 183 9.05 7.34 -20.16
C LYS A 183 7.97 6.38 -20.62
N ARG A 184 7.57 5.43 -19.76
CA ARG A 184 6.68 4.34 -20.14
C ARG A 184 5.20 4.62 -19.84
N LEU A 185 4.92 5.34 -18.76
CA LEU A 185 3.55 5.60 -18.30
C LEU A 185 3.07 7.02 -18.60
N GLY A 186 3.96 7.93 -19.03
CA GLY A 186 3.61 9.34 -19.25
C GLY A 186 3.18 10.03 -17.95
N ALA A 187 3.78 9.66 -16.82
CA ALA A 187 3.31 10.06 -15.49
C ALA A 187 3.47 11.56 -15.17
N GLY A 188 4.31 12.30 -15.91
CA GLY A 188 4.51 13.73 -15.73
C GLY A 188 5.09 14.12 -14.36
N LEU A 189 5.81 13.20 -13.73
CA LEU A 189 6.46 13.40 -12.43
C LEU A 189 7.63 14.37 -12.57
N ARG A 190 7.85 15.20 -11.55
CA ARG A 190 8.99 16.12 -11.50
C ARG A 190 10.30 15.33 -11.43
N GLU A 191 11.18 15.56 -12.39
CA GLU A 191 12.51 14.94 -12.42
C GLU A 191 13.34 15.31 -11.19
N ILE A 192 14.10 14.33 -10.70
CA ILE A 192 15.01 14.47 -9.57
C ILE A 192 16.41 14.66 -10.15
N ASN A 193 16.87 15.91 -10.19
CA ASN A 193 18.20 16.26 -10.69
C ASN A 193 19.22 16.30 -9.56
N PHE A 194 20.41 15.76 -9.81
CA PHE A 194 21.55 15.85 -8.90
C PHE A 194 22.35 17.13 -9.20
N SER A 195 22.53 17.98 -8.19
CA SER A 195 23.43 19.14 -8.21
C SER A 195 24.73 18.83 -7.49
#